data_AF-A0A3D1H5M2-F1
#
_entry.id   AF-A0A3D1H5M2-F1
#
_cell.length_a   1.000
_cell.length_b   1.000
_cell.length_c   1.000
_cell.angle_alpha   90.00
_cell.angle_beta   90.00
_cell.angle_gamma   90.00
#
_symmetry.space_group_name_H-M   'P 1'
#
loop_
_entity.id
_entity.type
_entity.pdbx_description
1 polymer ?
#
loop_
_entity_poly.entity_id
_entity_poly.type
_entity_poly.pdbx_seq_one_letter_code
_entity_poly.pdbx_strand_id
1 'polypeptide(L)'
;MKKIIILSILLSATTAIMAGNPDRIGQAGAAQLNINGWGRSAGWGWASVSSVSGLEAMYSNIGGLAYTPKTEIIFSRTAWLLGSD
;
A
#
# COMPACT_ATOMS: atom_id res chain seq x y z
N MET A 1 29.69 -14.77 -31.48
CA MET A 1 29.85 -15.22 -30.08
C MET A 1 30.37 -14.14 -29.15
N LYS A 2 31.55 -13.52 -29.39
CA LYS A 2 32.07 -12.41 -28.55
C LYS A 2 31.08 -11.26 -28.31
N LYS A 3 30.34 -10.83 -29.34
CA LYS A 3 29.32 -9.77 -29.22
C LYS A 3 28.16 -10.13 -28.29
N ILE A 4 27.74 -11.41 -28.28
CA ILE A 4 26.65 -11.90 -27.43
C ILE A 4 27.13 -11.94 -25.97
N ILE A 5 28.36 -12.42 -25.73
CA ILE A 5 28.95 -12.45 -24.39
C ILE A 5 29.08 -11.03 -23.80
N ILE A 6 29.55 -10.07 -24.61
CA ILE A 6 29.65 -8.66 -24.19
C ILE A 6 28.27 -8.10 -23.85
N LEU A 7 27.25 -8.40 -24.65
CA LEU A 7 25.88 -7.96 -24.39
C LEU A 7 25.30 -8.56 -23.10
N SER A 8 25.53 -9.86 -22.86
CA SER A 8 25.11 -10.53 -21.62
C SER A 8 25.71 -9.91 -20.37
N ILE A 9 27.00 -9.53 -20.42
CA ILE A 9 27.71 -8.89 -19.30
C ILE A 9 27.17 -7.47 -19.05
N LEU A 10 26.87 -6.73 -20.11
CA LEU A 10 26.29 -5.38 -19.98
C LEU A 10 24.87 -5.44 -19.40
N LEU A 11 24.06 -6.43 -19.77
CA LEU A 11 22.72 -6.61 -19.22
C LEU A 11 22.71 -7.07 -17.77
N SER A 12 23.68 -7.89 -17.33
CA SER A 12 23.76 -8.29 -15.92
C SER A 12 24.27 -7.16 -15.01
N ALA A 13 24.98 -6.17 -15.54
CA ALA A 13 25.45 -5.02 -14.78
C ALA A 13 24.33 -4.02 -14.42
N THR A 14 23.20 -4.02 -15.12
CA THR A 14 22.10 -3.08 -14.87
C THR A 14 21.20 -3.46 -13.70
N THR A 15 21.22 -4.72 -13.24
CA THR A 15 20.38 -5.18 -12.11
C THR A 15 20.89 -4.74 -10.73
N ALA A 16 22.11 -4.19 -10.65
CA ALA A 16 22.73 -3.73 -9.40
C ALA A 16 22.43 -2.26 -9.06
N ILE A 17 21.69 -1.54 -9.90
CA ILE A 17 21.42 -0.12 -9.69
C ILE A 17 20.14 0.03 -8.83
N MET A 18 20.31 0.12 -7.51
CA MET A 18 19.25 0.57 -6.60
C MET A 18 19.18 2.11 -6.63
N ALA A 19 18.58 2.67 -7.70
CA ALA A 19 18.42 4.11 -7.88
C ALA A 19 17.29 4.74 -7.03
N GLY A 20 16.76 4.03 -6.04
CA GLY A 20 15.77 4.57 -5.12
C GLY A 20 16.47 5.34 -4.00
N ASN A 21 16.48 6.67 -4.06
CA ASN A 21 16.94 7.47 -2.93
C ASN A 21 15.80 7.56 -1.88
N PRO A 22 15.90 6.89 -0.71
CA PRO A 22 14.88 6.98 0.33
C PRO A 22 14.71 8.41 0.86
N ASP A 23 15.71 9.29 0.72
CA ASP A 23 15.62 10.70 1.11
C ASP A 23 14.66 11.50 0.21
N ARG A 24 14.27 10.93 -0.95
CA ARG A 24 13.23 11.47 -1.83
C ARG A 24 11.86 10.84 -1.62
N ILE A 25 11.66 10.08 -0.54
CA ILE A 25 10.31 9.73 -0.11
C ILE A 25 9.62 11.04 0.27
N GLY A 26 8.58 11.39 -0.50
CA GLY A 26 7.73 12.53 -0.17
C GLY A 26 7.28 12.39 1.27
N GLN A 27 7.65 13.36 2.11
CA GLN A 27 7.21 13.41 3.49
C GLN A 27 5.73 13.79 3.46
N ALA A 28 4.86 12.79 3.47
CA ALA A 28 3.45 13.02 3.66
C ALA A 28 3.28 13.72 5.01
N GLY A 29 2.71 14.93 5.02
CA GLY A 29 2.27 15.56 6.25
C GLY A 29 1.24 14.64 6.91
N ALA A 30 1.50 14.18 8.14
CA ALA A 30 0.73 13.18 8.88
C ALA A 30 0.83 11.73 8.35
N ALA A 31 1.91 11.04 8.68
CA ALA A 31 2.13 9.62 8.39
C ALA A 31 1.01 8.69 8.93
N GLN A 32 0.27 9.13 9.96
CA GLN A 32 -0.84 8.39 10.56
C GLN A 32 -2.00 8.17 9.57
N LEU A 33 -2.20 9.09 8.61
CA LEU A 33 -3.23 8.93 7.57
C LEU A 33 -2.94 7.76 6.62
N ASN A 34 -1.67 7.34 6.54
CA ASN A 34 -1.26 6.22 5.72
C ASN A 34 -1.46 4.87 6.42
N ILE A 35 -2.01 4.84 7.64
CA ILE A 35 -2.27 3.62 8.39
C ILE A 35 -3.74 3.24 8.26
N ASN A 36 -4.01 2.07 7.67
CA ASN A 36 -5.36 1.54 7.57
C ASN A 36 -5.82 0.96 8.92
N GLY A 37 -6.78 1.62 9.56
CA GLY A 37 -7.37 1.19 10.84
C GLY A 37 -8.54 0.20 10.72
N TRP A 38 -8.94 -0.18 9.50
CA TRP A 38 -10.10 -1.04 9.25
C TRP A 38 -9.70 -2.50 9.16
N GLY A 39 -10.27 -3.36 10.00
CA GLY A 39 -9.92 -4.77 10.04
C GLY A 39 -10.09 -5.51 8.71
N ARG A 40 -11.21 -5.28 7.99
CA ARG A 40 -11.48 -5.98 6.73
C ARG A 40 -10.59 -5.46 5.60
N SER A 41 -10.59 -4.16 5.31
CA SER A 41 -9.77 -3.62 4.20
C SER A 41 -8.27 -3.68 4.46
N ALA A 42 -7.79 -3.61 5.71
CA ALA A 42 -6.36 -3.76 6.03
C ALA A 42 -5.88 -5.20 5.80
N GLY A 43 -6.70 -6.21 6.06
CA GLY A 43 -6.34 -7.63 5.84
C GLY A 43 -6.04 -7.98 4.38
N TRP A 44 -6.52 -7.18 3.43
CA TRP A 44 -6.24 -7.33 2.00
C TRP A 44 -4.96 -6.62 1.53
N GLY A 45 -4.26 -5.89 2.42
CA GLY A 45 -2.96 -5.29 2.10
C GLY A 45 -2.96 -4.42 0.85
N TRP A 46 -3.97 -3.54 0.71
CA TRP A 46 -4.18 -2.64 -0.44
C TRP A 46 -4.62 -3.30 -1.78
N ALA A 47 -4.80 -4.61 -1.84
CA ALA A 47 -5.25 -5.27 -3.08
C ALA A 47 -6.71 -4.94 -3.47
N SER A 48 -7.51 -4.42 -2.54
CA SER A 48 -8.96 -4.25 -2.68
C SER A 48 -9.42 -2.82 -2.98
N VAL A 49 -8.54 -1.88 -3.33
CA VAL A 49 -8.89 -0.45 -3.51
C VAL A 49 -10.12 -0.22 -4.41
N SER A 50 -10.24 -0.96 -5.51
CA SER A 50 -11.37 -0.85 -6.44
C SER A 50 -12.65 -1.54 -5.98
N SER A 51 -12.58 -2.50 -5.05
CA SER A 51 -13.70 -3.34 -4.62
C SER A 51 -14.20 -3.05 -3.20
N VAL A 52 -13.50 -2.23 -2.41
CA VAL A 52 -13.97 -1.81 -1.08
C VAL A 52 -15.20 -0.91 -1.24
N SER A 53 -16.30 -1.32 -0.60
CA SER A 53 -17.55 -0.55 -0.44
C SER A 53 -17.93 -0.44 1.03
N GLY A 54 -18.82 0.50 1.36
CA GLY A 54 -19.23 0.79 2.74
C GLY A 54 -18.35 1.83 3.43
N LEU A 55 -18.46 1.92 4.75
CA LEU A 55 -17.77 2.91 5.59
C LEU A 55 -16.24 2.78 5.54
N GLU A 56 -15.70 1.57 5.37
CA GLU A 56 -14.24 1.37 5.22
C GLU A 56 -13.68 2.00 3.93
N ALA A 57 -14.53 2.26 2.93
CA ALA A 57 -14.13 2.87 1.67
C ALA A 57 -13.62 4.31 1.86
N MET A 58 -13.95 4.96 2.98
CA MET A 58 -13.43 6.29 3.32
C MET A 58 -11.89 6.34 3.39
N TYR A 59 -11.24 5.20 3.68
CA TYR A 59 -9.78 5.13 3.71
C TYR A 59 -9.17 4.90 2.31
N SER A 60 -9.72 3.95 1.54
CA SER A 60 -9.10 3.49 0.29
C SER A 60 -9.68 4.09 -0.99
N ASN A 61 -10.98 4.33 -1.04
CA ASN A 61 -11.70 4.80 -2.22
C ASN A 61 -13.08 5.37 -1.85
N ILE A 62 -13.18 6.71 -1.77
CA ILE A 62 -14.43 7.37 -1.36
C ILE A 62 -15.64 7.02 -2.25
N GLY A 63 -15.41 6.63 -3.51
CA GLY A 63 -16.48 6.19 -4.41
C GLY A 63 -17.19 4.92 -3.94
N GLY A 64 -16.52 4.08 -3.15
CA GLY A 64 -17.11 2.89 -2.54
C GLY A 64 -18.24 3.21 -1.54
N LEU A 65 -18.25 4.42 -0.97
CA LEU A 65 -19.26 4.86 -0.03
C LEU A 65 -20.63 5.03 -0.68
N ALA A 66 -20.68 5.36 -1.98
CA ALA A 66 -21.93 5.53 -2.73
C ALA A 66 -22.75 4.23 -2.83
N TYR A 67 -22.11 3.07 -2.66
CA TYR A 67 -22.77 1.76 -2.66
C TYR A 67 -23.27 1.32 -1.29
N THR A 68 -23.17 2.18 -0.27
CA THR A 68 -23.70 1.90 1.07
C THR A 68 -25.22 2.06 1.05
N PRO A 69 -26.01 1.00 1.35
CA PRO A 69 -27.45 1.02 1.12
C PRO A 69 -28.23 2.00 2.02
N LYS A 70 -27.73 2.25 3.23
CA LYS A 70 -28.30 3.14 4.26
C LYS A 70 -27.17 3.65 5.16
N THR A 71 -27.51 4.22 6.31
CA THR A 71 -26.55 4.53 7.38
C THR A 71 -25.86 3.25 7.88
N GLU A 72 -24.53 3.28 7.89
CA GLU A 72 -23.69 2.20 8.39
C GLU A 72 -22.87 2.70 9.59
N ILE A 73 -22.75 1.87 10.63
CA ILE A 73 -21.93 2.13 11.81
C ILE A 73 -21.05 0.91 12.01
N ILE A 74 -19.74 1.11 12.04
CA ILE A 74 -18.74 0.04 12.20
C ILE A 74 -17.86 0.35 13.41
N PHE A 75 -17.58 -0.69 14.20
CA PHE A 75 -16.55 -0.67 15.23
C PHE A 75 -15.38 -1.53 14.75
N SER A 76 -14.18 -0.93 14.68
CA SER A 76 -12.95 -1.61 14.30
C SER A 76 -11.84 -1.21 15.27
N ARG A 77 -10.97 -2.17 15.61
CA ARG A 77 -9.78 -1.93 16.43
C ARG A 77 -8.60 -2.67 15.84
N THR A 78 -7.65 -1.92 15.29
CA THR A 78 -6.33 -2.43 14.93
C THR A 78 -5.34 -2.03 15.99
N ALA A 79 -4.57 -2.98 16.50
CA ALA A 79 -3.55 -2.73 17.51
C ALA A 79 -2.17 -2.95 16.91
N TRP A 80 -1.39 -1.87 16.89
CA TRP A 80 0.00 -1.87 16.44
C TRP A 80 0.91 -1.97 17.67
N LEU A 81 2.08 -2.60 17.51
CA LEU A 81 3.12 -2.66 18.56
C LEU A 81 2.67 -3.36 19.86
N LEU A 82 1.92 -4.46 19.76
CA LEU A 82 1.58 -5.31 20.90
C LEU A 82 2.71 -6.31 21.23
N GLY A 83 2.89 -6.65 22.51
CA GLY A 83 3.76 -7.75 22.96
C GLY A 83 5.13 -7.36 23.51
N SER A 84 5.25 -6.19 24.16
CA SER A 84 6.46 -5.78 24.87
C SER A 84 6.52 -6.24 26.33
N ASP A 85 5.49 -6.95 26.80
CA ASP A 85 5.37 -7.50 28.15
C ASP A 85 5.91 -8.94 28.21
#